data_AF-A0A315F0L7-F1
#
_entry.id   AF-A0A315F0L7-F1
#
_cell.length_a   1.000
_cell.length_b   1.000
_cell.length_c   1.000
_cell.angle_alpha   90.00
_cell.angle_beta   90.00
_cell.angle_gamma   90.00
#
_symmetry.space_group_name_H-M   'P 1'
#
loop_
_entity.id
_entity.type
_entity.pdbx_description
1 polymer ?
#
loop_
_entity_poly.entity_id
_entity_poly.type
_entity_poly.pdbx_seq_one_letter_code
_entity_poly.pdbx_strand_id
1 'polypeptide(L)'
;MSTEPLRENHRVELKRELTPELDLEKEVVAFFNSHEGGFIYIGIDKTGQRVGVTEQVRRLCMALGQESKGSKELMQLLNLKHRPSFLEGYLNPALQQNFVQMTQPDSPRSPTQKYRLTAQGKTLSK
;
A
#
# COMPACT_ATOMS: atom_id res chain seq x y z
N MET A 1 12.21 -15.67 19.90
CA MET A 1 11.05 -14.85 20.31
C MET A 1 9.88 -15.28 19.44
N SER A 2 8.83 -15.82 20.07
CA SER A 2 7.64 -16.38 19.42
C SER A 2 6.94 -15.30 18.60
N THR A 3 6.82 -15.50 17.28
CA THR A 3 6.14 -14.60 16.36
C THR A 3 4.64 -14.88 16.38
N GLU A 4 3.98 -14.59 17.49
CA GLU A 4 2.52 -14.51 17.48
C GLU A 4 2.11 -13.27 16.66
N PRO A 5 1.14 -13.38 15.74
CA PRO A 5 0.68 -12.24 14.98
C PRO A 5 0.07 -11.19 15.93
N LEU A 6 0.45 -9.92 15.75
CA LEU A 6 -0.13 -8.78 16.47
C LEU A 6 -1.64 -8.75 16.25
N ARG A 7 -2.42 -8.70 17.33
CA ARG A 7 -3.89 -8.66 17.31
C ARG A 7 -4.40 -7.52 18.19
N GLU A 8 -5.50 -6.92 17.75
CA GLU A 8 -6.22 -5.90 18.52
C GLU A 8 -6.68 -6.48 19.87
N ASN A 9 -6.55 -5.68 20.92
CA ASN A 9 -7.05 -5.98 22.25
C ASN A 9 -7.20 -4.69 23.07
N HIS A 10 -7.65 -4.79 24.31
CA HIS A 10 -7.87 -3.64 25.21
C HIS A 10 -6.64 -2.74 25.46
N ARG A 11 -5.44 -3.14 25.03
CA ARG A 11 -4.18 -2.38 25.12
C ARG A 11 -3.48 -2.19 23.78
N VAL A 12 -4.00 -2.75 22.69
CA VAL A 12 -3.34 -2.72 21.37
C VAL A 12 -4.35 -2.35 20.31
N GLU A 13 -4.09 -1.23 19.65
CA GLU A 13 -4.87 -0.76 18.51
C GLU A 13 -4.01 -0.80 17.23
N LEU A 14 -4.55 -1.35 16.15
CA LEU A 14 -3.86 -1.47 14.85
C LEU A 14 -4.53 -0.56 13.82
N LYS A 15 -3.78 0.39 13.27
CA LYS A 15 -4.30 1.31 12.23
C LYS A 15 -3.46 1.23 10.97
N ARG A 16 -4.13 1.13 9.81
CA ARG A 16 -3.48 1.06 8.50
C ARG A 16 -2.79 2.37 8.13
N GLU A 17 -3.46 3.49 8.36
CA GLU A 17 -3.01 4.83 8.03
C GLU A 17 -3.59 5.83 9.04
N LEU A 18 -2.97 7.01 9.11
CA LEU A 18 -3.48 8.14 9.87
C LEU A 18 -4.38 8.95 8.94
N THR A 19 -5.69 8.90 9.15
CA THR A 19 -6.62 9.79 8.44
C THR A 19 -7.08 10.93 9.35
N PRO A 20 -7.42 12.12 8.81
CA PRO A 20 -7.99 13.20 9.61
C PRO A 20 -9.32 12.85 10.27
N GLU A 21 -10.07 11.88 9.72
CA GLU A 21 -11.30 11.34 10.31
C GLU A 21 -11.04 10.26 11.37
N LEU A 22 -9.77 9.88 11.57
CA LEU A 22 -9.40 8.88 12.56
C LEU A 22 -9.46 9.53 13.95
N ASP A 23 -10.37 9.03 14.78
CA ASP A 23 -10.53 9.42 16.19
C ASP A 23 -9.37 8.92 17.07
N LEU A 24 -8.13 9.25 16.69
CA LEU A 24 -6.93 8.94 17.46
C LEU A 24 -7.01 9.50 18.87
N GLU A 25 -7.64 10.67 19.02
CA GLU A 25 -7.90 11.29 20.31
C GLU A 25 -8.72 10.38 21.22
N LYS A 26 -9.75 9.69 20.71
CA LYS A 26 -10.59 8.79 21.52
C LYS A 26 -9.81 7.58 21.99
N GLU A 27 -8.99 6.99 21.12
CA GLU A 27 -8.15 5.83 21.46
C GLU A 27 -7.10 6.21 22.52
N VAL A 28 -6.45 7.36 22.34
CA VAL A 28 -5.46 7.87 23.28
C VAL A 28 -6.10 8.16 24.65
N VAL A 29 -7.26 8.80 24.68
CA VAL A 29 -8.00 9.06 25.92
C VAL A 29 -8.43 7.74 26.59
N ALA A 30 -8.91 6.77 25.82
CA ALA A 30 -9.27 5.45 26.35
C ALA A 30 -8.07 4.74 27.00
N PHE A 31 -6.89 4.80 26.38
CA PHE A 31 -5.68 4.22 26.95
C PHE A 31 -5.14 4.96 28.16
N PHE A 32 -5.25 6.29 28.23
CA PHE A 32 -4.89 7.06 29.42
C PHE A 32 -5.81 6.79 30.61
N ASN A 33 -7.10 6.52 30.36
CA ASN A 33 -8.05 6.16 31.41
C ASN A 33 -7.87 4.71 31.91
N SER A 34 -7.08 3.90 31.21
CA SER A 34 -6.66 2.59 31.67
C SER A 34 -5.42 2.75 32.56
N HIS A 35 -5.41 2.12 33.75
CA HIS A 35 -4.27 2.14 34.68
C HIS A 35 -3.00 1.50 34.10
N GLU A 36 -3.17 0.85 32.97
CA GLU A 36 -2.20 -0.01 32.32
C GLU A 36 -1.62 0.65 31.05
N GLY A 37 -2.28 1.67 30.48
CA GLY A 37 -1.90 2.29 29.21
C GLY A 37 -2.22 1.41 27.99
N GLY A 38 -1.69 1.78 26.83
CA GLY A 38 -1.88 1.06 25.57
C GLY A 38 -0.85 1.41 24.49
N PHE A 39 -0.86 0.64 23.41
CA PHE A 39 0.01 0.79 22.24
C PHE A 39 -0.84 0.99 20.98
N ILE A 40 -0.47 2.00 20.18
CA ILE A 40 -1.05 2.20 18.85
C ILE A 40 0.04 1.88 17.83
N TYR A 41 -0.22 0.90 16.97
CA TYR A 41 0.66 0.55 15.86
C TYR A 41 0.08 1.08 14.55
N ILE A 42 0.87 1.89 13.84
CA ILE A 42 0.49 2.50 12.57
C ILE A 42 1.18 1.76 11.41
N GLY A 43 0.46 1.58 10.31
CA GLY A 43 0.96 0.85 9.13
C GLY A 43 0.75 -0.66 9.25
N ILE A 44 -0.14 -1.11 10.12
CA ILE A 44 -0.51 -2.51 10.31
C ILE A 44 -2.02 -2.64 10.09
N ASP A 45 -2.46 -3.65 9.34
CA ASP A 45 -3.88 -3.95 9.18
C ASP A 45 -4.43 -4.74 10.37
N LYS A 46 -5.75 -4.96 10.36
CA LYS A 46 -6.45 -5.68 11.44
C LYS A 46 -6.02 -7.13 11.61
N THR A 47 -5.26 -7.69 10.66
CA THR A 47 -4.71 -9.04 10.72
C THR A 47 -3.29 -9.08 11.28
N GLY A 48 -2.72 -7.93 11.65
CA GLY A 48 -1.35 -7.82 12.11
C GLY A 48 -0.33 -7.73 10.98
N GLN A 49 -0.76 -7.57 9.72
CA GLN A 49 0.13 -7.50 8.58
C GLN A 49 0.53 -6.04 8.29
N ARG A 50 1.83 -5.80 8.07
CA ARG A 50 2.35 -4.49 7.68
C ARG A 50 1.83 -4.12 6.28
N VAL A 51 1.14 -2.98 6.16
CA VAL A 51 0.40 -2.58 4.94
C VAL A 51 1.13 -1.56 4.05
N GLY A 52 2.34 -1.15 4.40
CA GLY A 52 3.00 0.00 3.76
C GLY A 52 3.61 -0.21 2.36
N VAL A 53 3.72 -1.44 1.86
CA VAL A 53 4.33 -1.72 0.53
C VAL A 53 3.41 -2.60 -0.34
N THR A 54 2.69 -3.53 0.27
CA THR A 54 1.83 -4.48 -0.43
C THR A 54 0.53 -3.85 -0.93
N GLU A 55 -0.08 -2.90 -0.19
CA GLU A 55 -1.36 -2.32 -0.59
C GLU A 55 -1.20 -1.37 -1.79
N GLN A 56 -0.16 -0.56 -1.84
CA GLN A 56 0.12 0.34 -2.96
C GLN A 56 0.36 -0.45 -4.24
N VAL A 57 1.15 -1.53 -4.15
CA VAL A 57 1.37 -2.47 -5.26
C VAL A 57 0.05 -3.13 -5.68
N ARG A 58 -0.79 -3.55 -4.73
CA ARG A 58 -2.10 -4.14 -5.02
C ARG A 58 -3.02 -3.15 -5.73
N ARG A 59 -3.15 -1.92 -5.23
CA ARG A 59 -3.92 -0.83 -5.85
C ARG A 59 -3.42 -0.52 -7.27
N LEU A 60 -2.11 -0.47 -7.46
CA LEU A 60 -1.51 -0.32 -8.78
C LEU A 60 -1.93 -1.47 -9.70
N CYS A 61 -1.90 -2.71 -9.20
CA CYS A 61 -2.28 -3.87 -10.00
C CYS A 61 -3.77 -3.84 -10.38
N MET A 62 -4.64 -3.44 -9.47
CA MET A 62 -6.06 -3.23 -9.75
C MET A 62 -6.29 -2.13 -10.79
N ALA A 63 -5.57 -1.00 -10.70
CA ALA A 63 -5.68 0.10 -11.65
C ALA A 63 -5.20 -0.28 -13.07
N LEU A 64 -4.18 -1.13 -13.16
CA LEU A 64 -3.72 -1.69 -14.44
C LEU A 64 -4.81 -2.56 -15.09
N GLY A 65 -5.40 -3.47 -14.31
CA GLY A 65 -6.38 -4.43 -14.82
C GLY A 65 -5.78 -5.32 -15.92
N GLN A 66 -6.51 -5.51 -17.02
CA GLN A 66 -6.05 -6.36 -18.14
C GLN A 66 -5.24 -5.60 -19.22
N GLU A 67 -5.21 -4.28 -19.17
CA GLU A 67 -4.62 -3.45 -20.23
C GLU A 67 -3.28 -2.83 -19.81
N SER A 68 -2.53 -2.36 -20.80
CA SER A 68 -1.33 -1.57 -20.54
C SER A 68 -1.65 -0.09 -20.37
N LYS A 69 -1.16 0.54 -19.29
CA LYS A 69 -1.41 1.95 -18.98
C LYS A 69 -0.12 2.74 -18.80
N GLY A 70 -0.17 4.04 -19.12
CA GLY A 70 0.96 4.95 -18.89
C GLY A 70 1.02 5.45 -17.44
N SER A 71 2.18 5.97 -16.99
CA SER A 71 2.30 6.48 -15.62
C SER A 71 1.31 7.61 -15.30
N LYS A 72 1.03 8.52 -16.25
CA LYS A 72 0.11 9.64 -16.03
C LYS A 72 -1.32 9.15 -15.80
N GLU A 73 -1.76 8.20 -16.61
CA GLU A 73 -3.07 7.55 -16.50
C GLU A 73 -3.20 6.80 -15.17
N LEU A 74 -2.17 6.02 -14.79
CA LEU A 74 -2.16 5.30 -13.50
C LEU A 74 -2.21 6.25 -12.31
N MET A 75 -1.47 7.36 -12.35
CA MET A 75 -1.55 8.39 -11.31
C MET A 75 -2.95 9.01 -11.23
N GLN A 76 -3.63 9.24 -12.35
CA GLN A 76 -5.00 9.74 -12.37
C GLN A 76 -5.98 8.72 -11.76
N LEU A 77 -5.90 7.45 -12.15
CA LEU A 77 -6.75 6.37 -11.61
C LEU A 77 -6.56 6.17 -10.11
N LEU A 78 -5.33 6.34 -9.62
CA LEU A 78 -4.99 6.20 -8.20
C LEU A 78 -5.20 7.49 -7.38
N ASN A 79 -5.64 8.58 -8.04
CA ASN A 79 -5.78 9.92 -7.46
C ASN A 79 -4.48 10.44 -6.81
N LEU A 80 -3.33 10.18 -7.46
CA LEU A 80 -2.00 10.58 -6.99
C LEU A 80 -1.51 11.83 -7.75
N LYS A 81 -1.02 12.82 -7.01
CA LYS A 81 -0.50 14.08 -7.57
C LYS A 81 1.02 14.11 -7.66
N HIS A 82 1.73 13.39 -6.79
CA HIS A 82 3.18 13.45 -6.68
C HIS A 82 3.85 12.26 -7.37
N ARG A 83 4.57 12.54 -8.46
CA ARG A 83 5.22 11.49 -9.29
C ARG A 83 6.31 10.71 -8.55
N PRO A 84 7.24 11.31 -7.79
CA PRO A 84 8.23 10.55 -7.03
C PRO A 84 7.58 9.54 -6.08
N SER A 85 6.55 9.95 -5.34
CA SER A 85 5.83 9.04 -4.42
C SER A 85 5.12 7.90 -5.16
N PHE A 86 4.59 8.15 -6.37
CA PHE A 86 4.06 7.08 -7.22
C PHE A 86 5.16 6.10 -7.65
N LEU A 87 6.34 6.58 -8.04
CA LEU A 87 7.44 5.71 -8.45
C LEU A 87 7.95 4.88 -7.27
N GLU A 88 8.24 5.51 -6.14
CA GLU A 88 8.83 4.87 -4.96
C GLU A 88 7.85 3.95 -4.23
N GLY A 89 6.59 4.37 -4.09
CA GLY A 89 5.59 3.65 -3.30
C GLY A 89 4.78 2.63 -4.09
N TYR A 90 4.67 2.77 -5.42
CA TYR A 90 3.78 1.94 -6.24
C TYR A 90 4.55 1.21 -7.33
N LEU A 91 5.16 1.95 -8.26
CA LEU A 91 5.64 1.38 -9.51
C LEU A 91 6.96 0.61 -9.37
N ASN A 92 7.96 1.20 -8.73
CA ASN A 92 9.27 0.56 -8.57
C ASN A 92 9.19 -0.72 -7.75
N PRO A 93 8.47 -0.76 -6.60
CA PRO A 93 8.28 -2.02 -5.86
C PRO A 93 7.58 -3.09 -6.71
N ALA A 94 6.56 -2.71 -7.51
CA ALA A 94 5.85 -3.66 -8.36
C ALA A 94 6.71 -4.22 -9.52
N LEU A 95 7.61 -3.40 -10.07
CA LEU A 95 8.61 -3.82 -11.06
C LEU A 95 9.67 -4.74 -10.43
N GLN A 96 10.20 -4.37 -9.27
CA GLN A 96 11.21 -5.14 -8.54
C GLN A 96 10.68 -6.51 -8.11
N GLN A 97 9.41 -6.59 -7.72
CA GLN A 97 8.75 -7.84 -7.32
C GLN A 97 8.12 -8.59 -8.51
N ASN A 98 8.35 -8.14 -9.74
CA ASN A 98 7.88 -8.76 -10.96
C ASN A 98 6.35 -8.95 -11.05
N PHE A 99 5.57 -8.09 -10.39
CA PHE A 99 4.11 -8.04 -10.55
C PHE A 99 3.71 -7.24 -11.80
N VAL A 100 4.54 -6.27 -12.17
CA VAL A 100 4.34 -5.40 -13.32
C VAL A 100 5.57 -5.46 -14.21
N GLN A 101 5.39 -5.29 -15.52
CA GLN A 101 6.49 -5.18 -16.47
C GLN A 101 6.29 -4.01 -17.43
N MET A 102 7.40 -3.51 -17.97
CA MET A 102 7.41 -2.49 -19.03
C MET A 102 7.00 -3.09 -20.38
N THR A 103 6.36 -2.28 -21.23
CA THR A 103 6.10 -2.66 -22.62
C THR A 103 7.28 -2.36 -23.56
N GLN A 104 8.13 -1.40 -23.20
CA GLN A 104 9.35 -1.04 -23.93
C GLN A 104 10.57 -1.11 -23.00
N PRO A 105 11.09 -2.31 -22.71
CA PRO A 105 12.20 -2.48 -21.76
C PRO A 105 13.51 -1.85 -22.25
N ASP A 106 13.78 -1.87 -23.56
CA ASP A 106 15.00 -1.30 -24.15
C ASP A 106 15.01 0.23 -24.16
N SER A 107 13.83 0.85 -23.99
CA SER A 107 13.64 2.30 -23.95
C SER A 107 12.82 2.69 -22.72
N PRO A 108 13.35 2.50 -21.50
CA PRO A 108 12.60 2.67 -20.25
C PRO A 108 12.12 4.11 -20.03
N ARG A 109 12.82 5.08 -20.62
CA ARG A 109 12.49 6.51 -20.59
C ARG A 109 11.64 6.97 -21.79
N SER A 110 11.15 6.05 -22.61
CA SER A 110 10.31 6.36 -23.76
C SER A 110 9.06 7.15 -23.33
N PRO A 111 8.68 8.21 -24.05
CA PRO A 111 7.46 8.98 -23.76
C PRO A 111 6.19 8.14 -23.94
N THR A 112 6.26 7.04 -24.72
CA THR A 112 5.16 6.10 -24.94
C THR A 112 5.26 4.84 -24.07
N GLN A 113 6.14 4.83 -23.07
CA GLN A 113 6.27 3.71 -22.13
C GLN A 113 4.95 3.44 -21.41
N LYS A 114 4.57 2.16 -21.37
CA LYS A 114 3.42 1.65 -20.62
C LYS A 114 3.83 0.48 -19.73
N TYR A 115 2.95 0.15 -18.82
CA TYR A 115 3.11 -0.92 -17.84
C TYR A 115 1.94 -1.88 -17.95
N ARG A 116 2.17 -3.18 -17.73
CA ARG A 116 1.14 -4.22 -17.71
C ARG A 116 1.42 -5.26 -16.64
N LEU A 117 0.39 -5.97 -16.18
CA LEU A 117 0.54 -7.06 -15.22
C LEU A 117 1.30 -8.25 -15.82
N THR A 118 2.14 -8.87 -15.00
CA THR A 118 2.68 -10.22 -15.23
C THR A 118 1.67 -11.27 -14.79
N ALA A 119 1.98 -12.56 -15.00
CA ALA A 119 1.16 -13.64 -14.45
C ALA A 119 1.03 -13.56 -12.92
N GLN A 120 2.11 -13.17 -12.23
CA GLN A 120 2.14 -12.99 -10.79
C GLN A 120 1.32 -11.76 -10.37
N GLY A 121 1.40 -10.64 -11.12
CA GLY A 121 0.60 -9.45 -10.81
C GLY A 121 -0.91 -9.68 -10.91
N LYS A 122 -1.34 -10.57 -11.82
CA LYS A 122 -2.76 -10.94 -11.99
C LYS A 122 -3.34 -11.66 -10.77
N THR A 123 -2.53 -12.26 -9.91
CA THR A 123 -3.04 -12.88 -8.67
C THR A 123 -3.37 -11.84 -7.61
N LEU A 124 -2.75 -10.66 -7.67
CA LEU A 124 -3.01 -9.52 -6.77
C LEU A 124 -4.17 -8.63 -7.21
N SER A 125 -4.56 -8.70 -8.49
CA SER A 125 -5.66 -7.91 -9.05
C SER A 125 -7.04 -8.56 -8.84
N LYS A 126 -7.13 -9.64 -8.07
CA LYS A 126 -8.38 -10.31 -7.70
C LYS A 126 -8.98 -9.74 -6.42
#